data_AF-A0A5C3MI38-F1
#
_entry.id   AF-A0A5C3MI38-F1
#
_cell.length_a   1.000
_cell.length_b   1.000
_cell.length_c   1.000
_cell.angle_alpha   90.00
_cell.angle_beta   90.00
_cell.angle_gamma   90.00
#
_symmetry.space_group_name_H-M   'P 1'
#
loop_
_entity.id
_entity.type
_entity.pdbx_description
1 polymer ?
#
loop_
_entity_poly.entity_id
_entity_poly.type
_entity_poly.pdbx_seq_one_letter_code
_entity_poly.pdbx_strand_id
1 'polypeptide(L)'
;MFGRAWALLSVFVVAVHAGTTVWDGSFNPFTTVADFDKWSWASQVGTYQWYIHGTQPTSHYLALSPSYKNPAITKENNGLKMTIDSTATWNSQMERAELIPQTTANLGTGNLFYHFSVKRSATNAPDSTLEHQVMFFESHFTELKYGVGSNPTNLVWMISGQEKWSTPFTADTWFNFAYDIDFSKSTVGLWASTGSNPLTKVFQNAAASTSTNSADFHVGVLRIVNTPAAEDWYFSGVYIESGPITTQVGSGSTGGGTSLPGSSSSTTAAPSSSSSTVPSTTVSSTTTASGPTQTQYGQCGGTGYTGPTVCKSPFTCKSVSPPYYYQVRYFWSSSGEADIDLAFI
;
A
#
# COMPACT_ATOMS: atom_id res chain seq x y z
N MET A 1 43.41 54.82 -18.17
CA MET A 1 42.00 54.47 -18.41
C MET A 1 41.85 52.95 -18.30
N PHE A 2 40.98 52.51 -17.38
CA PHE A 2 40.34 51.20 -17.22
C PHE A 2 41.17 49.91 -17.26
N GLY A 3 41.51 49.39 -16.07
CA GLY A 3 41.80 47.96 -15.86
C GLY A 3 40.50 47.17 -15.70
N ARG A 4 40.32 46.11 -16.50
CA ARG A 4 39.17 45.19 -16.43
C ARG A 4 39.38 44.14 -15.33
N ALA A 5 38.56 44.18 -14.29
CA ALA A 5 38.47 43.10 -13.32
C ALA A 5 37.62 41.94 -13.90
N TRP A 6 38.21 40.76 -14.01
CA TRP A 6 37.48 39.53 -14.31
C TRP A 6 36.92 38.96 -13.00
N ALA A 7 35.60 39.00 -12.84
CA ALA A 7 34.92 38.30 -11.76
C ALA A 7 34.72 36.83 -12.18
N LEU A 8 35.42 35.92 -11.50
CA LEU A 8 35.17 34.48 -11.60
C LEU A 8 33.88 34.16 -10.83
N LEU A 9 32.83 33.81 -11.56
CA LEU A 9 31.59 33.30 -10.99
C LEU A 9 31.79 31.83 -10.61
N SER A 10 32.02 31.55 -9.32
CA SER A 10 32.09 30.19 -8.81
C SER A 10 30.69 29.57 -8.79
N VAL A 11 30.44 28.64 -9.71
CA VAL A 11 29.22 27.80 -9.69
C VAL A 11 29.40 26.75 -8.60
N PHE A 12 28.67 26.88 -7.49
CA PHE A 12 28.55 25.81 -6.51
C PHE A 12 27.64 24.72 -7.08
N VAL A 13 28.24 23.57 -7.43
CA VAL A 13 27.48 22.36 -7.71
C VAL A 13 27.08 21.77 -6.35
N VAL A 14 25.83 21.96 -5.95
CA VAL A 14 25.26 21.22 -4.81
C VAL A 14 25.09 19.77 -5.25
N ALA A 15 25.93 18.88 -4.74
CA ALA A 15 25.74 17.45 -4.93
C ALA A 15 24.46 17.02 -4.21
N VAL A 16 23.37 16.82 -4.96
CA VAL A 16 22.12 16.25 -4.46
C VAL A 16 22.42 14.83 -3.99
N HIS A 17 22.53 14.63 -2.68
CA HIS A 17 22.62 13.29 -2.11
C HIS A 17 21.22 12.69 -2.09
N ALA A 18 20.99 11.70 -2.95
CA ALA A 18 19.82 10.85 -2.91
C ALA A 18 20.03 9.70 -1.91
N GLY A 19 18.93 9.13 -1.44
CA GLY A 19 18.91 7.97 -0.58
C GLY A 19 19.34 6.70 -1.31
N THR A 20 19.57 5.63 -0.54
CA THR A 20 19.76 4.29 -1.13
C THR A 20 18.40 3.61 -1.21
N THR A 21 17.94 3.25 -2.42
CA THR A 21 16.73 2.42 -2.57
C THR A 21 16.91 1.09 -1.84
N VAL A 22 16.03 0.83 -0.86
CA VAL A 22 15.98 -0.40 -0.05
C VAL A 22 15.04 -1.43 -0.69
N TRP A 23 13.98 -0.96 -1.34
CA TRP A 23 13.08 -1.77 -2.15
C TRP A 23 12.54 -0.95 -3.32
N ASP A 24 12.56 -1.54 -4.52
CA ASP A 24 12.08 -0.91 -5.74
C ASP A 24 10.71 -1.50 -6.13
N GLY A 25 9.67 -0.68 -5.97
CA GLY A 25 8.29 -1.01 -6.35
C GLY A 25 7.97 -0.67 -7.79
N SER A 26 8.97 -0.46 -8.66
CA SER A 26 8.72 -0.17 -10.06
C SER A 26 7.90 -1.25 -10.74
N PHE A 27 6.98 -0.84 -11.61
CA PHE A 27 6.20 -1.77 -12.43
C PHE A 27 6.94 -2.25 -13.69
N ASN A 28 8.17 -1.79 -13.93
CA ASN A 28 8.96 -2.18 -15.10
C ASN A 28 9.19 -3.69 -15.28
N PRO A 29 9.41 -4.49 -14.21
CA PRO A 29 9.55 -5.94 -14.35
C PRO A 29 8.27 -6.66 -14.82
N PHE A 30 7.11 -6.00 -14.74
CA PHE A 30 5.82 -6.54 -15.14
C PHE A 30 5.52 -6.11 -16.58
N THR A 31 5.61 -7.05 -17.52
CA THR A 31 5.28 -6.82 -18.92
C THR A 31 3.77 -6.75 -19.11
N THR A 32 3.03 -7.59 -18.37
CA THR A 32 1.56 -7.60 -18.34
C THR A 32 1.08 -7.79 -16.91
N VAL A 33 -0.21 -7.53 -16.66
CA VAL A 33 -0.79 -7.74 -15.33
C VAL A 33 -0.88 -9.22 -14.93
N ALA A 34 -0.79 -10.16 -15.87
CA ALA A 34 -0.66 -11.58 -15.55
C ALA A 34 0.69 -11.92 -14.88
N ASP A 35 1.68 -11.02 -14.93
CA ASP A 35 2.95 -11.22 -14.21
C ASP A 35 2.77 -11.12 -12.68
N PHE A 36 1.73 -10.44 -12.18
CA PHE A 36 1.39 -10.43 -10.75
C PHE A 36 0.93 -11.82 -10.27
N ASP A 37 0.31 -12.63 -11.15
CA ASP A 37 -0.17 -13.99 -10.83
C ASP A 37 0.97 -15.00 -10.67
N LYS A 38 2.22 -14.61 -10.98
CA LYS A 38 3.41 -15.46 -10.76
C LYS A 38 3.78 -15.56 -9.28
N TRP A 39 3.42 -14.56 -8.49
CA TRP A 39 3.60 -14.61 -7.04
C TRP A 39 2.56 -15.54 -6.42
N SER A 40 2.97 -16.32 -5.42
CA SER A 40 2.07 -17.07 -4.54
C SER A 40 2.74 -17.30 -3.19
N TRP A 41 1.98 -17.72 -2.19
CA TRP A 41 2.54 -18.14 -0.89
C TRP A 41 3.58 -19.27 -1.02
N ALA A 42 3.46 -20.14 -2.03
CA ALA A 42 4.44 -21.20 -2.28
C ALA A 42 5.64 -20.73 -3.14
N SER A 43 5.52 -19.59 -3.82
CA SER A 43 6.53 -19.06 -4.74
C SER A 43 6.47 -17.54 -4.71
N GLN A 44 7.10 -16.96 -3.70
CA GLN A 44 7.11 -15.53 -3.40
C GLN A 44 8.09 -14.74 -4.28
N VAL A 45 7.88 -14.78 -5.59
CA VAL A 45 8.74 -14.13 -6.61
C VAL A 45 8.31 -12.69 -6.91
N GLY A 46 9.18 -11.92 -7.55
CA GLY A 46 8.90 -10.54 -7.96
C GLY A 46 9.01 -9.54 -6.79
N THR A 47 8.50 -8.33 -7.01
CA THR A 47 8.59 -7.21 -6.04
C THR A 47 7.29 -6.92 -5.31
N TYR A 48 6.19 -7.57 -5.70
CA TYR A 48 4.88 -7.42 -5.06
C TYR A 48 4.25 -8.77 -4.74
N GLN A 49 3.63 -8.84 -3.57
CA GLN A 49 2.66 -9.85 -3.20
C GLN A 49 1.29 -9.44 -3.74
N TRP A 50 0.54 -10.40 -4.29
CA TRP A 50 -0.78 -10.18 -4.86
C TRP A 50 -1.74 -11.26 -4.37
N TYR A 51 -2.49 -10.93 -3.31
CA TYR A 51 -3.51 -11.82 -2.73
C TYR A 51 -4.72 -11.09 -2.14
N ILE A 52 -4.63 -9.76 -1.99
CA ILE A 52 -5.72 -8.93 -1.46
C ILE A 52 -6.51 -8.39 -2.64
N HIS A 53 -7.37 -9.23 -3.18
CA HIS A 53 -8.24 -8.92 -4.30
C HIS A 53 -9.48 -9.80 -4.29
N GLY A 54 -10.44 -9.45 -5.15
CA GLY A 54 -11.65 -10.25 -5.35
C GLY A 54 -11.45 -11.46 -6.26
N THR A 55 -12.55 -12.07 -6.71
CA THR A 55 -12.52 -13.35 -7.44
C THR A 55 -12.34 -13.25 -8.96
N GLN A 56 -12.54 -12.06 -9.54
CA GLN A 56 -12.28 -11.81 -10.98
C GLN A 56 -10.79 -11.97 -11.35
N PRO A 57 -10.46 -12.15 -12.64
CA PRO A 57 -9.07 -12.19 -13.09
C PRO A 57 -8.30 -10.93 -12.73
N THR A 58 -6.99 -11.03 -12.56
CA THR A 58 -6.12 -9.88 -12.21
C THR A 58 -6.25 -8.70 -13.15
N SER A 59 -6.51 -8.93 -14.44
CA SER A 59 -6.77 -7.86 -15.43
C SER A 59 -8.05 -7.06 -15.21
N HIS A 60 -8.94 -7.53 -14.33
CA HIS A 60 -10.13 -6.80 -13.90
C HIS A 60 -9.77 -5.69 -12.91
N TYR A 61 -8.85 -5.99 -11.98
CA TYR A 61 -8.43 -5.05 -10.95
C TYR A 61 -7.23 -4.21 -11.38
N LEU A 62 -6.29 -4.79 -12.14
CA LEU A 62 -5.02 -4.15 -12.47
C LEU A 62 -4.92 -3.93 -13.98
N ALA A 63 -4.35 -2.78 -14.37
CA ALA A 63 -3.90 -2.51 -15.73
C ALA A 63 -2.59 -1.73 -15.72
N LEU A 64 -1.70 -2.03 -16.68
CA LEU A 64 -0.42 -1.32 -16.86
C LEU A 64 -0.46 -0.52 -18.16
N SER A 65 0.01 0.74 -18.11
CA SER A 65 0.14 1.58 -19.30
C SER A 65 1.12 2.73 -19.07
N PRO A 66 1.80 3.23 -20.12
CA PRO A 66 2.59 4.46 -20.02
C PRO A 66 1.75 5.70 -19.67
N SER A 67 0.43 5.69 -19.94
CA SER A 67 -0.47 6.79 -19.56
C SER A 67 -0.90 6.76 -18.09
N TYR A 68 -0.58 5.68 -17.36
CA TYR A 68 -0.97 5.48 -15.97
C TYR A 68 0.12 5.86 -14.97
N LYS A 69 1.22 6.48 -15.41
CA LYS A 69 2.27 7.01 -14.53
C LYS A 69 2.34 8.52 -14.53
N ASN A 70 3.00 9.07 -13.52
CA ASN A 70 3.45 10.45 -13.54
C ASN A 70 4.43 10.62 -14.73
N PRO A 71 4.12 11.47 -15.72
CA PRO A 71 4.97 11.63 -16.89
C PRO A 71 6.38 12.13 -16.55
N ALA A 72 6.56 12.80 -15.40
CA ALA A 72 7.87 13.21 -14.91
C ALA A 72 8.77 12.03 -14.51
N ILE A 73 8.18 10.87 -14.18
CA ILE A 73 8.90 9.66 -13.78
C ILE A 73 9.32 8.88 -15.02
N THR A 74 10.39 9.34 -15.66
CA THR A 74 10.93 8.78 -16.91
C THR A 74 11.60 7.42 -16.75
N LYS A 75 12.01 7.05 -15.53
CA LYS A 75 12.58 5.73 -15.24
C LYS A 75 11.56 4.58 -15.33
N GLU A 76 10.28 4.89 -15.25
CA GLU A 76 9.20 3.90 -15.39
C GLU A 76 8.61 3.91 -16.79
N ASN A 77 8.40 2.72 -17.33
CA ASN A 77 7.73 2.47 -18.61
C ASN A 77 6.21 2.59 -18.46
N ASN A 78 5.68 2.00 -17.39
CA ASN A 78 4.25 1.93 -17.09
C ASN A 78 3.97 2.45 -15.69
N GLY A 79 2.77 2.99 -15.50
CA GLY A 79 2.16 3.07 -14.18
C GLY A 79 1.04 2.05 -14.06
N LEU A 80 0.46 1.98 -12.88
CA LEU A 80 -0.60 1.04 -12.54
C LEU A 80 -1.93 1.78 -12.45
N LYS A 81 -2.94 1.32 -13.17
CA LYS A 81 -4.34 1.58 -12.84
C LYS A 81 -4.83 0.44 -11.98
N MET A 82 -5.42 0.78 -10.85
CA MET A 82 -6.02 -0.14 -9.89
C MET A 82 -7.50 0.17 -9.78
N THR A 83 -8.31 -0.87 -9.93
CA THR A 83 -9.76 -0.79 -10.01
C THR A 83 -10.35 -1.53 -8.82
N ILE A 84 -11.26 -0.88 -8.10
CA ILE A 84 -12.16 -1.54 -7.15
C ILE A 84 -13.58 -1.44 -7.68
N ASP A 85 -14.36 -2.49 -7.47
CA ASP A 85 -15.81 -2.52 -7.70
C ASP A 85 -16.43 -3.52 -6.72
N SER A 86 -17.74 -3.74 -6.83
CA SER A 86 -18.45 -4.68 -5.95
C SER A 86 -17.87 -6.09 -5.86
N THR A 87 -17.06 -6.52 -6.84
CA THR A 87 -16.42 -7.85 -6.86
C THR A 87 -15.06 -7.87 -6.19
N ALA A 88 -14.46 -6.72 -5.88
CA ALA A 88 -13.16 -6.57 -5.21
C ALA A 88 -13.22 -6.94 -3.71
N THR A 89 -13.96 -7.98 -3.33
CA THR A 89 -14.11 -8.44 -1.96
C THR A 89 -13.16 -9.59 -1.66
N TRP A 90 -12.21 -9.38 -0.75
CA TRP A 90 -11.24 -10.41 -0.34
C TRP A 90 -11.71 -11.21 0.88
N ASN A 91 -11.73 -10.58 2.05
CA ASN A 91 -12.02 -11.21 3.33
C ASN A 91 -13.18 -10.57 4.11
N SER A 92 -13.87 -9.63 3.48
CA SER A 92 -15.04 -8.92 4.00
C SER A 92 -15.84 -8.35 2.83
N GLN A 93 -16.90 -7.59 3.11
CA GLN A 93 -17.63 -6.84 2.08
C GLN A 93 -16.90 -5.56 1.64
N MET A 94 -15.85 -5.15 2.35
CA MET A 94 -15.02 -4.02 1.90
C MET A 94 -14.41 -4.34 0.55
N GLU A 95 -14.36 -3.31 -0.29
CA GLU A 95 -13.71 -3.43 -1.58
C GLU A 95 -12.22 -3.13 -1.42
N ARG A 96 -11.40 -4.04 -1.89
CA ARG A 96 -9.95 -4.05 -1.68
C ARG A 96 -9.26 -4.57 -2.92
N ALA A 97 -8.33 -3.77 -3.43
CA ALA A 97 -7.31 -4.20 -4.36
C ALA A 97 -5.99 -3.63 -3.83
N GLU A 98 -5.11 -4.49 -3.35
CA GLU A 98 -3.91 -4.06 -2.64
C GLU A 98 -2.73 -4.98 -2.97
N LEU A 99 -1.60 -4.36 -3.31
CA LEU A 99 -0.31 -5.01 -3.42
C LEU A 99 0.48 -4.79 -2.11
N ILE A 100 1.35 -5.73 -1.76
CA ILE A 100 2.28 -5.60 -0.62
C ILE A 100 3.71 -5.73 -1.15
N PRO A 101 4.71 -4.98 -0.65
CA PRO A 101 6.11 -5.26 -0.98
C PRO A 101 6.50 -6.73 -0.75
N GLN A 102 7.06 -7.36 -1.78
CA GLN A 102 7.76 -8.65 -1.68
C GLN A 102 9.25 -8.36 -1.58
N THR A 103 9.84 -8.62 -0.40
CA THR A 103 11.25 -8.35 -0.15
C THR A 103 11.77 -9.19 1.02
N THR A 104 13.10 -9.30 1.13
CA THR A 104 13.80 -9.77 2.33
C THR A 104 14.47 -8.62 3.10
N ALA A 105 14.45 -7.41 2.55
CA ALA A 105 14.96 -6.23 3.23
C ALA A 105 14.07 -5.86 4.43
N ASN A 106 14.68 -5.36 5.50
CA ASN A 106 13.94 -4.82 6.62
C ASN A 106 13.45 -3.41 6.26
N LEU A 107 12.14 -3.25 6.12
CA LEU A 107 11.47 -1.99 5.81
C LEU A 107 10.99 -1.24 7.06
N GLY A 108 11.34 -1.72 8.26
CA GLY A 108 10.87 -1.21 9.55
C GLY A 108 11.97 -0.78 10.51
N THR A 109 13.14 -0.38 9.99
CA THR A 109 14.29 -0.01 10.83
C THR A 109 14.95 1.28 10.37
N GLY A 110 15.46 2.06 11.32
CA GLY A 110 16.09 3.34 11.06
C GLY A 110 15.11 4.39 10.53
N ASN A 111 15.61 5.30 9.70
CA ASN A 111 14.81 6.31 9.00
C ASN A 111 14.66 5.93 7.52
N LEU A 112 13.43 5.70 7.08
CA LEU A 112 13.08 5.32 5.72
C LEU A 112 12.03 6.26 5.13
N PHE A 113 12.10 6.42 3.81
CA PHE A 113 11.17 7.20 3.03
C PHE A 113 10.36 6.28 2.12
N TYR A 114 9.03 6.28 2.30
CA TYR A 114 8.10 5.47 1.50
C TYR A 114 7.49 6.34 0.41
N HIS A 115 8.06 6.26 -0.80
CA HIS A 115 7.69 7.06 -1.95
C HIS A 115 6.55 6.42 -2.73
N PHE A 116 5.63 7.26 -3.20
CA PHE A 116 4.61 6.90 -4.18
C PHE A 116 4.02 8.16 -4.81
N SER A 117 3.45 8.01 -6.00
CA SER A 117 2.63 9.04 -6.63
C SER A 117 1.24 8.48 -6.89
N VAL A 118 0.20 9.27 -6.63
CA VAL A 118 -1.20 8.89 -6.81
C VAL A 118 -1.96 9.93 -7.61
N LYS A 119 -2.90 9.47 -8.44
CA LYS A 119 -3.81 10.30 -9.23
C LYS A 119 -5.17 9.61 -9.31
N ARG A 120 -6.23 10.40 -9.49
CA ARG A 120 -7.54 9.93 -10.01
C ARG A 120 -7.87 10.61 -11.34
N SER A 121 -8.77 10.03 -12.13
CA SER A 121 -9.33 10.71 -13.30
C SER A 121 -10.75 11.22 -13.02
N ALA A 122 -11.40 11.82 -14.02
CA ALA A 122 -12.84 12.09 -13.98
C ALA A 122 -13.70 10.85 -14.30
N THR A 123 -13.14 9.87 -15.02
CA THR A 123 -13.78 8.57 -15.30
C THR A 123 -13.57 7.65 -14.11
N ASN A 124 -14.64 6.94 -13.69
CA ASN A 124 -14.62 6.07 -12.52
C ASN A 124 -13.96 6.76 -11.31
N ALA A 125 -14.30 8.02 -11.08
CA ALA A 125 -13.69 8.81 -10.02
C ALA A 125 -14.09 8.23 -8.66
N PRO A 126 -13.16 8.20 -7.68
CA PRO A 126 -13.49 7.79 -6.33
C PRO A 126 -14.62 8.62 -5.72
N ASP A 127 -15.54 7.96 -5.02
CA ASP A 127 -16.71 8.60 -4.43
C ASP A 127 -16.32 9.36 -3.15
N SER A 128 -16.34 10.69 -3.19
CA SER A 128 -16.04 11.51 -2.00
C SER A 128 -17.04 11.32 -0.85
N THR A 129 -18.17 10.65 -1.05
CA THR A 129 -19.13 10.40 0.04
C THR A 129 -18.79 9.15 0.86
N LEU A 130 -17.79 8.36 0.45
CA LEU A 130 -17.42 7.09 1.06
C LEU A 130 -15.98 7.13 1.57
N GLU A 131 -15.71 6.49 2.71
CA GLU A 131 -14.36 6.39 3.25
C GLU A 131 -13.50 5.43 2.44
N HIS A 132 -12.32 5.95 2.06
CA HIS A 132 -11.23 5.19 1.45
C HIS A 132 -10.00 5.24 2.35
N GLN A 133 -9.25 4.14 2.40
CA GLN A 133 -7.93 4.02 3.01
C GLN A 133 -6.95 3.66 1.89
N VAL A 134 -5.89 4.45 1.75
CA VAL A 134 -5.03 4.46 0.56
C VAL A 134 -3.57 4.51 0.99
N MET A 135 -2.70 3.70 0.39
CA MET A 135 -1.26 3.66 0.71
C MET A 135 -1.02 3.58 2.24
N PHE A 136 -1.59 2.56 2.87
CA PHE A 136 -1.69 2.46 4.33
C PHE A 136 -0.84 1.31 4.89
N PHE A 137 -0.34 1.45 6.12
CA PHE A 137 0.16 0.30 6.86
C PHE A 137 -1.00 -0.46 7.50
N GLU A 138 -0.88 -1.78 7.69
CA GLU A 138 -1.90 -2.60 8.35
C GLU A 138 -2.30 -1.97 9.68
N SER A 139 -1.37 -1.48 10.51
CA SER A 139 -1.72 -0.84 11.80
C SER A 139 -2.38 0.56 11.69
N HIS A 140 -2.46 1.15 10.48
CA HIS A 140 -2.93 2.51 10.21
C HIS A 140 -2.20 3.59 11.03
N PHE A 141 -0.93 3.37 11.40
CA PHE A 141 -0.14 4.41 12.07
C PHE A 141 0.06 5.65 11.18
N THR A 142 0.12 5.44 9.86
CA THR A 142 0.08 6.48 8.81
C THR A 142 -0.64 5.93 7.59
N GLU A 143 -1.39 6.79 6.89
CA GLU A 143 -2.12 6.45 5.67
C GLU A 143 -2.62 7.71 4.95
N LEU A 144 -3.03 7.56 3.69
CA LEU A 144 -3.92 8.50 3.04
C LEU A 144 -5.37 8.05 3.19
N LYS A 145 -6.30 8.99 3.23
CA LYS A 145 -7.74 8.76 3.13
C LYS A 145 -8.41 9.71 2.14
N TYR A 146 -9.58 9.31 1.67
CA TYR A 146 -10.45 10.13 0.82
C TYR A 146 -11.91 9.90 1.22
N GLY A 147 -12.78 10.88 0.99
CA GLY A 147 -14.18 10.86 1.40
C GLY A 147 -14.39 10.91 2.92
N VAL A 148 -13.44 11.52 3.63
CA VAL A 148 -13.45 11.70 5.09
C VAL A 148 -13.02 13.12 5.46
N GLY A 149 -13.02 13.41 6.77
CA GLY A 149 -12.49 14.65 7.32
C GLY A 149 -13.43 15.84 7.12
N SER A 150 -12.87 17.04 7.32
CA SER A 150 -13.64 18.28 7.20
C SER A 150 -14.03 18.64 5.76
N ASN A 151 -13.25 18.16 4.79
CA ASN A 151 -13.54 18.29 3.38
C ASN A 151 -13.42 16.92 2.70
N PRO A 152 -14.54 16.22 2.46
CA PRO A 152 -14.52 14.88 1.88
C PRO A 152 -13.97 14.81 0.45
N THR A 153 -13.86 15.95 -0.25
CA THR A 153 -13.27 16.03 -1.60
C THR A 153 -11.76 16.20 -1.59
N ASN A 154 -11.14 16.30 -0.41
CA ASN A 154 -9.70 16.33 -0.26
C ASN A 154 -9.11 14.92 -0.15
N LEU A 155 -7.89 14.76 -0.68
CA LEU A 155 -6.99 13.69 -0.28
C LEU A 155 -6.36 14.10 1.05
N VAL A 156 -6.51 13.26 2.05
CA VAL A 156 -6.15 13.54 3.44
C VAL A 156 -5.02 12.61 3.86
N TRP A 157 -4.02 13.14 4.56
CA TRP A 157 -2.99 12.35 5.22
C TRP A 157 -3.22 12.29 6.73
N MET A 158 -3.09 11.08 7.28
CA MET A 158 -3.46 10.73 8.64
C MET A 158 -2.25 10.23 9.43
N ILE A 159 -2.22 10.55 10.73
CA ILE A 159 -1.40 9.84 11.72
C ILE A 159 -2.35 9.26 12.76
N SER A 160 -2.32 7.93 12.93
CA SER A 160 -3.15 7.20 13.90
C SER A 160 -4.63 7.61 13.86
N GLY A 161 -5.20 7.65 12.64
CA GLY A 161 -6.60 8.02 12.42
C GLY A 161 -6.93 9.51 12.60
N GLN A 162 -5.94 10.39 12.77
CA GLN A 162 -6.13 11.84 12.88
C GLN A 162 -5.60 12.57 11.65
N GLU A 163 -6.44 13.41 11.03
CA GLU A 163 -6.06 14.28 9.90
C GLU A 163 -4.94 15.26 10.32
N LYS A 164 -3.85 15.29 9.56
CA LYS A 164 -2.71 16.19 9.79
C LYS A 164 -2.43 17.12 8.62
N TRP A 165 -2.80 16.69 7.42
CA TRP A 165 -2.63 17.46 6.19
C TRP A 165 -3.68 17.02 5.18
N SER A 166 -4.15 17.94 4.34
CA SER A 166 -5.05 17.60 3.24
C SER A 166 -4.89 18.57 2.06
N THR A 167 -5.30 18.11 0.88
CA THR A 167 -5.31 18.91 -0.36
C THR A 167 -6.51 18.52 -1.22
N PRO A 168 -7.11 19.42 -2.02
CA PRO A 168 -8.12 19.03 -3.01
C PRO A 168 -7.60 17.92 -3.92
N PHE A 169 -8.35 16.81 -4.05
CA PHE A 169 -7.95 15.70 -4.92
C PHE A 169 -8.39 15.98 -6.36
N THR A 170 -7.71 16.92 -7.00
CA THR A 170 -8.02 17.40 -8.35
C THR A 170 -7.79 16.29 -9.39
N ALA A 171 -8.76 16.07 -10.27
CA ALA A 171 -8.65 15.11 -11.37
C ALA A 171 -7.41 15.36 -12.21
N ASP A 172 -6.78 14.28 -12.67
CA ASP A 172 -5.63 14.27 -13.56
C ASP A 172 -4.36 14.99 -13.06
N THR A 173 -4.36 15.41 -11.79
CA THR A 173 -3.16 15.92 -11.11
C THR A 173 -2.45 14.77 -10.42
N TRP A 174 -1.18 14.55 -10.75
CA TRP A 174 -0.31 13.64 -9.99
C TRP A 174 0.09 14.28 -8.67
N PHE A 175 -0.21 13.61 -7.56
CA PHE A 175 0.23 13.97 -6.22
C PHE A 175 1.35 13.04 -5.81
N ASN A 176 2.53 13.60 -5.53
CA ASN A 176 3.71 12.85 -5.15
C ASN A 176 3.88 12.92 -3.64
N PHE A 177 4.20 11.80 -3.01
CA PHE A 177 4.34 11.69 -1.58
C PHE A 177 5.60 10.93 -1.19
N ALA A 178 6.11 11.24 -0.01
CA ALA A 178 6.94 10.32 0.75
C ALA A 178 6.56 10.39 2.23
N TYR A 179 6.24 9.25 2.84
CA TYR A 179 6.19 9.17 4.29
C TYR A 179 7.61 9.13 4.82
N ASP A 180 7.96 10.07 5.69
CA ASP A 180 9.25 10.17 6.38
C ASP A 180 9.11 9.45 7.71
N ILE A 181 9.58 8.20 7.80
CA ILE A 181 9.32 7.31 8.94
C ILE A 181 10.63 7.02 9.67
N ASP A 182 10.76 7.54 10.88
CA ASP A 182 11.85 7.19 11.78
C ASP A 182 11.35 6.13 12.77
N PHE A 183 11.59 4.87 12.42
CA PHE A 183 11.22 3.70 13.23
C PHE A 183 11.98 3.66 14.57
N SER A 184 13.21 4.20 14.61
CA SER A 184 14.00 4.27 15.85
C SER A 184 13.45 5.31 16.84
N LYS A 185 12.80 6.36 16.34
CA LYS A 185 12.19 7.41 17.17
C LYS A 185 10.67 7.30 17.31
N SER A 186 10.04 6.34 16.63
CA SER A 186 8.59 6.21 16.61
C SER A 186 7.89 7.49 16.12
N THR A 187 8.34 7.99 14.97
CA THR A 187 7.76 9.22 14.38
C THR A 187 7.52 9.10 12.89
N VAL A 188 6.52 9.83 12.38
CA VAL A 188 6.21 9.94 10.96
C VAL A 188 5.92 11.38 10.55
N GLY A 189 6.47 11.80 9.42
CA GLY A 189 6.23 13.09 8.76
C GLY A 189 5.80 12.89 7.31
N LEU A 190 5.49 14.00 6.62
CA LEU A 190 5.04 13.96 5.24
C LEU A 190 5.84 14.90 4.35
N TRP A 191 6.32 14.35 3.24
CA TRP A 191 6.74 15.12 2.08
C TRP A 191 5.70 15.01 0.98
N ALA A 192 5.42 16.12 0.30
CA ALA A 192 4.47 16.16 -0.79
C ALA A 192 4.85 17.17 -1.89
N SER A 193 4.36 16.91 -3.11
CA SER A 193 4.36 17.84 -4.24
C SER A 193 3.30 17.43 -5.26
N THR A 194 3.19 18.19 -6.36
CA THR A 194 2.34 17.81 -7.51
C THR A 194 3.10 17.88 -8.82
N GLY A 195 2.66 17.10 -9.81
CA GLY A 195 3.25 17.06 -11.14
C GLY A 195 4.73 16.69 -11.09
N SER A 196 5.59 17.52 -11.67
CA SER A 196 7.05 17.36 -11.69
C SER A 196 7.79 18.12 -10.58
N ASN A 197 7.07 18.78 -9.66
CA ASN A 197 7.70 19.59 -8.64
C ASN A 197 8.48 18.70 -7.64
N PRO A 198 9.63 19.15 -7.13
CA PRO A 198 10.33 18.41 -6.08
C PRO A 198 9.47 18.33 -4.82
N LEU A 199 9.57 17.22 -4.11
CA LEU A 199 8.95 17.02 -2.81
C LEU A 199 9.43 18.08 -1.81
N THR A 200 8.49 18.60 -1.04
CA THR A 200 8.76 19.48 0.09
C THR A 200 8.17 18.88 1.36
N LYS A 201 8.82 19.09 2.51
CA LYS A 201 8.32 18.60 3.79
C LYS A 201 7.13 19.46 4.22
N VAL A 202 5.93 18.95 3.98
CA VAL A 202 4.66 19.64 4.28
C VAL A 202 4.19 19.40 5.71
N PHE A 203 4.73 18.37 6.38
CA PHE A 203 4.49 18.11 7.78
C PHE A 203 5.74 17.55 8.47
N GLN A 204 6.09 18.13 9.63
CA GLN A 204 7.22 17.67 10.44
C GLN A 204 6.90 16.35 11.14
N ASN A 205 7.90 15.51 11.40
CA ASN A 205 7.66 14.24 12.07
C ASN A 205 6.94 14.46 13.42
N ALA A 206 5.87 13.69 13.64
CA ALA A 206 5.15 13.63 14.90
C ALA A 206 5.13 12.18 15.40
N ALA A 207 4.89 12.00 16.70
CA ALA A 207 4.85 10.69 17.33
C ALA A 207 3.77 9.80 16.70
N ALA A 208 4.13 8.55 16.43
CA ALA A 208 3.24 7.49 15.95
C ALA A 208 3.80 6.13 16.37
N SER A 209 2.92 5.14 16.56
CA SER A 209 3.35 3.75 16.84
C SER A 209 3.87 3.07 15.56
N THR A 210 5.03 3.51 15.06
CA THR A 210 5.60 3.03 13.79
C THR A 210 6.11 1.60 13.94
N SER A 211 5.32 0.64 13.47
CA SER A 211 5.70 -0.77 13.43
C SER A 211 5.27 -1.35 12.10
N THR A 212 6.16 -2.11 11.49
CA THR A 212 5.93 -2.86 10.26
C THR A 212 6.65 -4.19 10.34
N ASN A 213 6.03 -5.26 9.84
CA ASN A 213 6.71 -6.54 9.62
C ASN A 213 7.41 -6.63 8.25
N SER A 214 7.54 -5.50 7.54
CA SER A 214 8.04 -5.41 6.15
C SER A 214 7.15 -6.06 5.07
N ALA A 215 5.96 -6.53 5.45
CA ALA A 215 4.96 -7.17 4.60
C ALA A 215 3.53 -6.70 4.96
N ASP A 216 3.39 -5.44 5.36
CA ASP A 216 2.13 -4.86 5.84
C ASP A 216 1.92 -3.41 5.36
N PHE A 217 2.64 -2.98 4.33
CA PHE A 217 2.39 -1.73 3.62
C PHE A 217 1.55 -1.99 2.37
N HIS A 218 0.32 -1.51 2.38
CA HIS A 218 -0.68 -1.73 1.35
C HIS A 218 -0.56 -0.68 0.27
N VAL A 219 0.07 -1.05 -0.84
CA VAL A 219 0.10 -0.29 -2.09
C VAL A 219 -1.21 -0.54 -2.81
N GLY A 220 -2.21 0.26 -2.49
CA GLY A 220 -3.53 0.16 -3.09
C GLY A 220 -4.60 0.89 -2.31
N VAL A 221 -5.84 0.39 -2.44
CA VAL A 221 -7.04 1.04 -1.94
C VAL A 221 -7.97 0.04 -1.25
N LEU A 222 -8.50 0.48 -0.11
CA LEU A 222 -9.63 -0.12 0.59
C LEU A 222 -10.78 0.90 0.61
N ARG A 223 -11.98 0.51 0.19
CA ARG A 223 -13.23 1.27 0.39
C ARG A 223 -14.15 0.52 1.34
N ILE A 224 -14.61 1.22 2.38
CA ILE A 224 -15.41 0.61 3.46
C ILE A 224 -16.75 0.07 2.94
N VAL A 225 -17.42 0.86 2.12
CA VAL A 225 -18.76 0.56 1.59
C VAL A 225 -18.63 -0.09 0.22
N ASN A 226 -19.27 -1.25 0.06
CA ASN A 226 -19.39 -1.93 -1.22
C ASN A 226 -20.47 -1.28 -2.09
N THR A 227 -20.15 -0.96 -3.34
CA THR A 227 -21.11 -0.43 -4.31
C THR A 227 -20.85 -0.99 -5.72
N PRO A 228 -21.86 -1.05 -6.59
CA PRO A 228 -21.68 -1.52 -7.96
C PRO A 228 -20.77 -0.64 -8.83
N ALA A 229 -20.56 0.63 -8.45
CA ALA A 229 -19.78 1.56 -9.24
C ALA A 229 -18.27 1.29 -9.06
N ALA A 230 -17.60 1.09 -10.20
CA ALA A 230 -16.16 0.92 -10.24
C ALA A 230 -15.45 2.26 -10.00
N GLU A 231 -14.29 2.18 -9.34
CA GLU A 231 -13.39 3.30 -9.14
C GLU A 231 -12.00 2.98 -9.66
N ASP A 232 -11.37 3.95 -10.34
CA ASP A 232 -10.03 3.85 -10.88
C ASP A 232 -9.05 4.78 -10.14
N TRP A 233 -8.01 4.17 -9.58
CA TRP A 233 -6.88 4.83 -8.94
C TRP A 233 -5.60 4.57 -9.73
N TYR A 234 -4.74 5.59 -9.86
CA TYR A 234 -3.51 5.48 -10.63
C TYR A 234 -2.29 5.66 -9.74
N PHE A 235 -1.34 4.74 -9.83
CA PHE A 235 -0.12 4.71 -9.01
C PHE A 235 1.13 4.63 -9.88
N SER A 236 2.19 5.32 -9.46
CA SER A 236 3.53 5.23 -10.05
C SER A 236 4.60 5.71 -9.07
N GLY A 237 5.88 5.50 -9.38
CA GLY A 237 6.98 5.97 -8.55
C GLY A 237 6.99 5.37 -7.15
N VAL A 238 6.55 4.12 -7.01
CA VAL A 238 6.48 3.44 -5.72
C VAL A 238 7.84 2.83 -5.41
N TYR A 239 8.48 3.26 -4.32
CA TYR A 239 9.75 2.67 -3.85
C TYR A 239 10.01 3.09 -2.39
N ILE A 240 10.96 2.43 -1.74
CA ILE A 240 11.39 2.76 -0.39
C ILE A 240 12.90 3.01 -0.41
N GLU A 241 13.35 4.10 0.20
CA GLU A 241 14.77 4.43 0.32
C GLU A 241 15.15 4.78 1.76
N SER A 242 16.44 4.60 2.08
CA SER A 242 17.03 5.14 3.30
C SER A 242 17.46 6.59 3.10
N GLY A 243 17.50 7.37 4.18
CA GLY A 243 17.89 8.78 4.11
C GLY A 243 19.32 9.03 3.60
N PRO A 244 19.60 10.22 3.03
CA PRO A 244 18.68 11.37 2.87
C PRO A 244 17.62 11.16 1.78
N ILE A 245 16.51 11.90 1.85
CA ILE A 245 15.41 11.78 0.87
C ILE A 245 15.79 12.31 -0.52
N THR A 246 15.40 11.57 -1.56
CA THR A 246 15.33 11.99 -2.95
C THR A 246 14.09 12.85 -3.16
N THR A 247 14.26 14.17 -3.15
CA THR A 247 13.14 15.09 -3.35
C THR A 247 12.69 15.21 -4.80
N GLN A 248 13.58 14.94 -5.76
CA GLN A 248 13.26 15.11 -7.17
C GLN A 248 12.36 13.99 -7.69
N VAL A 249 11.24 14.38 -8.29
CA VAL A 249 10.32 13.45 -8.97
C VAL A 249 10.84 13.19 -10.38
N GLY A 250 11.31 11.97 -10.65
CA GLY A 250 11.83 11.56 -11.96
C GLY A 250 13.34 11.34 -12.00
N SER A 251 13.98 11.59 -13.15
CA SER A 251 15.40 11.28 -13.42
C SER A 251 16.41 12.20 -12.71
N GLY A 252 16.11 12.57 -11.46
CA GLY A 252 16.97 13.33 -10.58
C GLY A 252 18.00 12.55 -9.77
N SER A 253 17.94 11.21 -9.80
CA SER A 253 18.83 10.37 -9.02
C SER A 253 19.47 9.31 -9.91
N THR A 254 20.77 9.48 -10.14
CA THR A 254 21.67 8.48 -10.71
C THR A 254 22.02 7.45 -9.64
N GLY A 255 21.27 6.35 -9.59
CA GLY A 255 21.58 5.16 -8.79
C GLY A 255 21.62 3.94 -9.70
N GLY A 256 22.82 3.44 -9.98
CA GLY A 256 23.08 2.37 -10.94
C GLY A 256 22.53 1.01 -10.51
N GLY A 257 21.68 0.43 -11.34
CA GLY A 257 21.27 -0.97 -11.27
C GLY A 257 21.88 -1.74 -12.43
N THR A 258 22.84 -2.61 -12.14
CA THR A 258 23.45 -3.55 -13.08
C THR A 258 22.43 -4.64 -13.42
N SER A 259 21.92 -4.63 -14.65
CA SER A 259 21.06 -5.68 -15.19
C SER A 259 21.89 -6.87 -15.70
N LEU A 260 21.52 -8.10 -15.33
CA LEU A 260 21.89 -9.31 -16.09
C LEU A 260 20.64 -10.20 -16.33
N PRO A 261 20.53 -10.89 -17.48
CA PRO A 261 19.27 -11.48 -17.96
C PRO A 261 19.23 -13.03 -17.98
N GLY A 262 18.01 -13.59 -17.91
CA GLY A 262 17.52 -14.86 -18.54
C GLY A 262 18.15 -16.20 -18.11
N SER A 263 17.52 -17.38 -18.22
CA SER A 263 16.26 -17.82 -18.85
C SER A 263 16.00 -19.32 -18.54
N SER A 264 14.72 -19.72 -18.65
CA SER A 264 14.19 -21.08 -19.00
C SER A 264 14.37 -22.24 -18.00
N SER A 265 13.46 -23.22 -17.82
CA SER A 265 12.52 -23.89 -18.76
C SER A 265 11.44 -24.74 -18.02
N SER A 266 10.24 -24.86 -18.65
CA SER A 266 9.25 -25.98 -18.70
C SER A 266 9.15 -27.02 -17.58
N THR A 267 7.96 -27.43 -17.10
CA THR A 267 7.01 -28.32 -17.81
C THR A 267 5.56 -28.32 -17.26
N THR A 268 4.66 -28.69 -18.16
CA THR A 268 3.21 -28.96 -18.09
C THR A 268 2.79 -30.17 -17.25
N ALA A 269 1.65 -30.07 -16.52
CA ALA A 269 0.55 -31.04 -16.54
C ALA A 269 -0.70 -30.52 -15.80
N ALA A 270 -1.87 -30.68 -16.42
CA ALA A 270 -3.21 -30.54 -15.84
C ALA A 270 -3.99 -31.85 -16.11
N PRO A 271 -5.27 -31.98 -15.73
CA PRO A 271 -5.84 -32.06 -14.39
C PRO A 271 -6.49 -33.45 -14.17
N SER A 272 -7.10 -33.72 -13.01
CA SER A 272 -8.14 -34.78 -12.92
C SER A 272 -9.21 -34.45 -11.90
N SER A 273 -10.43 -34.42 -12.43
CA SER A 273 -11.74 -34.33 -11.79
C SER A 273 -12.22 -35.69 -11.30
N SER A 274 -12.92 -35.73 -10.16
CA SER A 274 -13.95 -36.74 -9.92
C SER A 274 -15.05 -36.23 -8.98
N SER A 275 -16.26 -36.70 -9.28
CA SER A 275 -17.57 -36.21 -8.90
C SER A 275 -18.17 -36.91 -7.66
N SER A 276 -19.02 -36.17 -6.96
CA SER A 276 -20.22 -36.53 -6.15
C SER A 276 -20.40 -37.95 -5.61
N THR A 277 -20.79 -38.05 -4.33
CA THR A 277 -22.11 -38.60 -3.92
C THR A 277 -22.41 -38.28 -2.46
N VAL A 278 -23.67 -37.95 -2.20
CA VAL A 278 -24.28 -37.62 -0.90
C VAL A 278 -24.80 -38.91 -0.26
N PRO A 279 -24.77 -39.02 1.08
CA PRO A 279 -25.99 -39.44 1.78
C PRO A 279 -26.33 -38.58 3.01
N SER A 280 -27.63 -38.59 3.32
CA SER A 280 -28.36 -37.77 4.28
C SER A 280 -28.33 -38.29 5.72
N THR A 281 -28.12 -37.35 6.65
CA THR A 281 -28.67 -37.19 8.02
C THR A 281 -28.83 -38.38 8.96
N THR A 282 -28.13 -38.30 10.10
CA THR A 282 -28.69 -38.60 11.44
C THR A 282 -28.30 -37.48 12.41
N VAL A 283 -29.28 -37.02 13.18
CA VAL A 283 -29.17 -35.92 14.16
C VAL A 283 -28.75 -36.52 15.50
N SER A 284 -27.64 -36.04 16.05
CA SER A 284 -27.25 -36.23 17.45
C SER A 284 -26.99 -34.87 18.08
N SER A 285 -27.68 -34.61 19.18
CA SER A 285 -27.59 -33.41 20.01
C SER A 285 -26.50 -33.55 21.06
N THR A 286 -25.47 -32.70 21.01
CA THR A 286 -24.57 -32.51 22.15
C THR A 286 -23.86 -31.16 22.11
N THR A 287 -23.99 -30.43 23.22
CA THR A 287 -23.23 -29.26 23.70
C THR A 287 -23.17 -28.04 22.78
N THR A 288 -23.64 -26.90 23.30
CA THR A 288 -23.48 -25.56 22.73
C THR A 288 -22.01 -25.31 22.37
N ALA A 289 -21.70 -25.43 21.08
CA ALA A 289 -20.41 -25.03 20.54
C ALA A 289 -20.23 -23.53 20.76
N SER A 290 -19.02 -23.12 21.15
CA SER A 290 -18.62 -21.71 21.04
C SER A 290 -18.94 -21.25 19.61
N GLY A 291 -19.60 -20.09 19.45
CA GLY A 291 -19.86 -19.52 18.13
C GLY A 291 -18.58 -19.44 17.28
N PRO A 292 -18.69 -19.31 15.95
CA PRO A 292 -17.53 -19.27 15.07
C PRO A 292 -16.51 -18.24 15.57
N THR A 293 -15.22 -18.59 15.52
CA THR A 293 -14.15 -17.62 15.80
C THR A 293 -13.71 -16.99 14.48
N GLN A 294 -13.42 -15.70 14.51
CA GLN A 294 -12.97 -14.96 13.34
C GLN A 294 -11.46 -15.16 13.14
N THR A 295 -11.03 -15.32 11.89
CA THR A 295 -9.62 -15.47 11.51
C THR A 295 -8.92 -14.12 11.46
N GLN A 296 -7.58 -14.12 11.55
CA GLN A 296 -6.77 -12.92 11.35
C GLN A 296 -7.21 -12.17 10.10
N TYR A 297 -7.23 -10.85 10.19
CA TYR A 297 -7.67 -9.89 9.17
C TYR A 297 -9.18 -9.87 8.86
N GLY A 298 -9.97 -10.81 9.38
CA GLY A 298 -11.42 -10.79 9.22
C GLY A 298 -12.06 -9.62 9.98
N GLN A 299 -13.23 -9.15 9.52
CA GLN A 299 -14.05 -8.21 10.30
C GLN A 299 -14.55 -8.90 11.58
N CYS A 300 -14.47 -8.23 12.72
CA CYS A 300 -14.93 -8.76 14.02
C CYS A 300 -15.87 -7.80 14.78
N GLY A 301 -16.23 -6.68 14.15
CA GLY A 301 -17.14 -5.69 14.71
C GLY A 301 -17.38 -4.56 13.73
N GLY A 302 -18.28 -3.65 14.12
CA GLY A 302 -18.69 -2.52 13.29
C GLY A 302 -20.21 -2.39 13.21
N THR A 303 -20.70 -1.19 12.94
CA THR A 303 -22.12 -0.94 12.69
C THR A 303 -22.62 -1.81 11.53
N GLY A 304 -23.66 -2.63 11.78
CA GLY A 304 -24.25 -3.53 10.78
C GLY A 304 -23.55 -4.89 10.62
N TYR A 305 -22.44 -5.15 11.32
CA TYR A 305 -21.76 -6.44 11.27
C TYR A 305 -22.53 -7.51 12.05
N THR A 306 -22.87 -8.62 11.39
CA THR A 306 -23.60 -9.77 12.00
C THR A 306 -22.77 -11.05 12.07
N GLY A 307 -21.47 -10.99 11.77
CA GLY A 307 -20.58 -12.15 11.79
C GLY A 307 -19.91 -12.39 13.15
N PRO A 308 -18.95 -13.33 13.22
CA PRO A 308 -18.27 -13.67 14.47
C PRO A 308 -17.46 -12.52 15.08
N THR A 309 -17.73 -12.22 16.35
CA THR A 309 -17.05 -11.16 17.12
C THR A 309 -15.91 -11.69 17.98
N VAL A 310 -15.85 -13.00 18.23
CA VAL A 310 -14.79 -13.65 18.99
C VAL A 310 -13.62 -13.94 18.04
N CYS A 311 -12.43 -13.43 18.35
CA CYS A 311 -11.23 -13.66 17.56
C CYS A 311 -10.60 -15.01 17.91
N LYS A 312 -10.08 -15.74 16.91
CA LYS A 312 -9.23 -16.91 17.17
C LYS A 312 -8.02 -16.46 17.99
N SER A 313 -7.68 -17.17 19.07
CA SER A 313 -6.44 -16.91 19.82
C SER A 313 -5.22 -17.04 18.88
N PRO A 314 -4.21 -16.15 18.94
CA PRO A 314 -3.96 -15.09 19.93
C PRO A 314 -4.46 -13.69 19.53
N PHE A 315 -5.39 -13.61 18.58
CA PHE A 315 -5.83 -12.34 18.01
C PHE A 315 -6.90 -11.65 18.87
N THR A 316 -7.05 -10.33 18.68
CA THR A 316 -8.06 -9.51 19.33
C THR A 316 -8.78 -8.63 18.32
N CYS A 317 -10.01 -8.22 18.64
CA CYS A 317 -10.79 -7.36 17.78
C CYS A 317 -10.37 -5.91 17.98
N LYS A 318 -9.69 -5.32 16.99
CA LYS A 318 -9.15 -3.97 17.07
C LYS A 318 -10.00 -3.00 16.25
N SER A 319 -10.24 -1.82 16.82
CA SER A 319 -10.84 -0.69 16.12
C SER A 319 -9.94 -0.25 14.97
N VAL A 320 -10.48 -0.22 13.76
CA VAL A 320 -9.80 0.30 12.58
C VAL A 320 -10.45 1.59 12.10
N SER A 321 -11.78 1.61 11.93
CA SER A 321 -12.57 2.83 11.70
C SER A 321 -13.87 2.79 12.52
N PRO A 322 -13.82 3.10 13.84
CA PRO A 322 -15.02 3.14 14.67
C PRO A 322 -16.02 4.22 14.21
N PRO A 323 -17.34 3.98 14.34
CA PRO A 323 -18.00 2.77 14.85
C PRO A 323 -18.20 1.67 13.78
N TYR A 324 -17.73 1.87 12.55
CA TYR A 324 -18.14 1.09 11.38
C TYR A 324 -17.32 -0.17 11.14
N TYR A 325 -16.06 -0.22 11.58
CA TYR A 325 -15.18 -1.34 11.28
C TYR A 325 -14.17 -1.67 12.38
N TYR A 326 -14.13 -2.95 12.72
CA TYR A 326 -13.16 -3.56 13.61
C TYR A 326 -12.63 -4.84 12.94
N GLN A 327 -11.34 -5.09 13.08
CA GLN A 327 -10.63 -6.18 12.41
C GLN A 327 -9.86 -7.05 13.40
N VAL A 328 -9.78 -8.35 13.12
CA VAL A 328 -8.98 -9.29 13.91
C VAL A 328 -7.49 -9.05 13.66
N ARG A 329 -6.78 -8.63 14.70
CA ARG A 329 -5.33 -8.36 14.63
C ARG A 329 -4.57 -8.96 15.81
N TYR A 330 -3.26 -9.09 15.66
CA TYR A 330 -2.39 -9.51 16.76
C TYR A 330 -2.48 -8.51 17.92
N PHE A 331 -2.49 -9.03 19.15
CA PHE A 331 -2.39 -8.19 20.33
C PHE A 331 -0.96 -7.68 20.46
N TRP A 332 -0.71 -6.44 20.07
CA TRP A 332 0.50 -5.72 20.50
C TRP A 332 0.16 -5.04 21.82
N SER A 333 0.68 -5.57 22.93
CA SER A 333 0.63 -4.88 24.23
C SER A 333 1.62 -3.72 24.17
N SER A 334 1.14 -2.48 24.27
CA SER A 334 1.99 -1.29 24.37
C SER A 334 2.66 -1.14 25.75
N SER A 335 2.87 -2.23 26.49
CA SER A 335 3.64 -2.26 27.73
C SER A 335 4.97 -2.94 27.42
N GLY A 336 6.01 -2.12 27.22
CA GLY A 336 7.33 -2.58 26.86
C GLY A 336 7.86 -3.65 27.81
N GLU A 337 8.15 -4.81 27.26
CA GLU A 337 9.30 -5.64 27.59
C GLU A 337 9.63 -6.39 26.30
N ALA A 338 10.86 -6.20 25.83
CA ALA A 338 11.38 -6.97 24.71
C ALA A 338 11.44 -8.42 25.15
N ASP A 339 10.74 -9.31 24.45
CA ASP A 339 11.10 -10.72 24.50
C ASP A 339 11.18 -11.30 23.09
N ILE A 340 12.26 -12.04 22.96
CA ILE A 340 12.82 -12.61 21.75
C ILE A 340 12.03 -13.90 21.44
N ASP A 341 12.08 -14.30 20.16
CA ASP A 341 11.57 -15.55 19.61
C ASP A 341 10.05 -15.69 19.43
N LEU A 342 9.64 -15.74 18.16
CA LEU A 342 9.47 -17.03 17.51
C LEU A 342 9.42 -16.84 15.99
N ALA A 343 10.55 -17.16 15.37
CA ALA A 343 10.58 -17.57 13.97
C ALA A 343 9.68 -18.80 13.80
N PHE A 344 8.64 -18.69 12.99
CA PHE A 344 8.03 -19.85 12.32
C PHE A 344 7.55 -19.45 10.93
N ILE A 345 8.43 -19.80 9.97
CA ILE A 345 8.23 -20.20 8.56
C ILE A 345 7.36 -19.29 7.69
#